data_AF-A0A5P9CR12-F1
#
_entry.id   AF-A0A5P9CR12-F1
#
_cell.length_a   1.000
_cell.length_b   1.000
_cell.length_c   1.000
_cell.angle_alpha   90.00
_cell.angle_beta   90.00
_cell.angle_gamma   90.00
#
_symmetry.space_group_name_H-M   'P 1'
#
loop_
_entity.id
_entity.type
_entity.pdbx_description
1 polymer ?
#
loop_
_entity_poly.entity_id
_entity_poly.type
_entity_poly.pdbx_seq_one_letter_code
_entity_poly.pdbx_strand_id
1 'polypeptide(L)'
;MDGVYRQLTEQMYESLSKLYELKDSTAVYLCHNYPNKESELVYKTTIGEEKHENVMMSEHTEQQDFVTLRESRDHQLSKPKLLSFALEYNLIAGKPHH
;
A
#
# COMPACT_ATOMS: atom_id res chain seq x y z
N MET A 1 -7.77 8.25 19.27
CA MET A 1 -7.79 7.91 17.83
C MET A 1 -6.77 6.83 17.49
N ASP A 2 -5.76 6.62 18.33
CA ASP A 2 -4.61 5.74 18.03
C ASP A 2 -4.95 4.25 17.96
N GLY A 3 -5.88 3.74 18.78
CA GLY A 3 -6.20 2.30 18.80
C GLY A 3 -6.88 1.76 17.53
N VAL A 4 -7.77 2.55 16.91
CA VAL A 4 -8.44 2.15 15.65
C VAL A 4 -7.47 2.24 14.48
N TYR A 5 -6.64 3.27 14.44
CA TYR A 5 -5.66 3.46 13.38
C TYR A 5 -4.63 2.32 13.34
N ARG A 6 -4.18 1.92 14.53
CA ARG A 6 -3.30 0.76 14.69
C ARG A 6 -3.92 -0.52 14.16
N GLN A 7 -5.16 -0.80 14.56
CA GLN A 7 -5.87 -1.98 14.10
C GLN A 7 -5.99 -2.04 12.57
N LEU A 8 -6.19 -0.91 11.89
CA LEU A 8 -6.22 -0.86 10.42
C LEU A 8 -4.85 -1.16 9.78
N THR A 9 -3.77 -0.72 10.42
CA THR A 9 -2.40 -0.98 9.96
C THR A 9 -2.03 -2.46 10.15
N GLU A 10 -2.45 -3.05 11.27
CA GLU A 10 -2.32 -4.49 11.53
C GLU A 10 -3.09 -5.32 10.49
N GLN A 11 -4.31 -4.92 10.13
CA GLN A 11 -5.08 -5.56 9.05
C GLN A 11 -4.40 -5.45 7.68
N MET A 12 -3.70 -4.34 7.40
CA MET A 12 -2.89 -4.21 6.18
C MET A 12 -1.75 -5.22 6.16
N TYR A 13 -1.02 -5.37 7.28
CA TYR A 13 0.03 -6.37 7.41
C TYR A 13 -0.51 -7.78 7.16
N GLU A 14 -1.59 -8.17 7.84
CA GLU A 14 -2.23 -9.48 7.65
C GLU A 14 -2.65 -9.73 6.20
N SER A 15 -3.13 -8.69 5.51
CA SER A 15 -3.52 -8.79 4.11
C SER A 15 -2.31 -8.99 3.18
N LEU A 16 -1.20 -8.29 3.44
CA LEU A 16 0.05 -8.46 2.70
C LEU A 16 0.67 -9.84 2.96
N SER A 17 0.67 -10.31 4.20
CA SER A 17 1.14 -11.65 4.57
C SER A 17 0.39 -12.75 3.81
N LYS A 18 -0.94 -12.63 3.64
CA LYS A 18 -1.74 -13.56 2.81
C LYS A 18 -1.32 -13.53 1.34
N LEU A 19 -0.93 -12.36 0.80
CA LEU A 19 -0.39 -12.29 -0.57
C LEU A 19 0.95 -13.01 -0.67
N TYR A 20 1.79 -12.94 0.36
CA TYR A 20 3.08 -13.63 0.40
C TYR A 20 2.96 -15.16 0.51
N GLU A 21 1.78 -15.71 0.81
CA GLU A 21 1.52 -17.17 0.70
C GLU A 21 1.40 -17.65 -0.76
N LEU A 22 1.23 -16.74 -1.72
CA LEU A 22 1.20 -17.07 -3.15
C LEU A 22 2.59 -17.49 -3.64
N LYS A 23 2.62 -18.19 -4.79
CA LYS A 23 3.88 -18.59 -5.44
C LYS A 23 4.71 -17.36 -5.76
N ASP A 24 6.02 -17.44 -5.57
CA ASP A 24 6.93 -16.32 -5.81
C ASP A 24 6.84 -15.79 -7.25
N SER A 25 6.55 -16.66 -8.23
CA SER A 25 6.35 -16.28 -9.64
C SER A 25 5.03 -15.56 -9.94
N THR A 26 4.17 -15.36 -8.94
CA THR A 26 2.87 -14.70 -9.12
C THR A 26 3.10 -13.23 -9.46
N ALA A 27 2.58 -12.80 -10.61
CA ALA A 27 2.67 -11.42 -11.05
C ALA A 27 1.77 -10.52 -10.19
N VAL A 28 2.33 -9.38 -9.77
CA VAL A 28 1.60 -8.30 -9.10
C VAL A 28 1.65 -7.08 -10.00
N TYR A 29 0.48 -6.54 -10.36
CA TYR A 29 0.35 -5.32 -11.15
C TYR A 29 0.06 -4.15 -10.21
N LEU A 30 0.92 -3.12 -10.25
CA LEU A 30 0.84 -1.99 -9.35
C LEU A 30 -0.22 -1.00 -9.81
N CYS A 31 -1.09 -0.56 -8.90
CA CYS A 31 -2.03 0.52 -9.19
C CYS A 31 -1.32 1.88 -9.39
N HIS A 32 -0.22 2.09 -8.65
CA HIS A 32 0.57 3.32 -8.71
C HIS A 32 2.06 2.99 -8.53
N ASN A 33 2.91 3.75 -9.20
CA ASN A 33 4.35 3.77 -8.98
C ASN A 33 4.81 5.23 -8.98
N TYR A 34 5.59 5.62 -7.97
CA TYR A 34 6.04 6.99 -7.75
C TYR A 34 7.57 7.04 -7.81
N PRO A 35 8.18 6.84 -8.99
CA PRO A 35 9.63 6.82 -9.11
C PRO A 35 10.22 8.23 -9.01
N ASN A 36 11.52 8.33 -8.73
CA ASN A 36 12.23 9.61 -8.77
C ASN A 36 12.49 10.06 -10.21
N LYS A 37 12.59 9.11 -11.15
CA LYS A 37 12.82 9.35 -12.58
C LYS A 37 11.88 8.51 -13.43
N GLU A 38 11.47 9.02 -14.59
CA GLU A 38 10.58 8.29 -15.51
C GLU A 38 11.18 6.97 -16.00
N SER A 39 12.51 6.89 -16.13
CA SER A 39 13.21 5.66 -16.51
C SER A 39 13.06 4.52 -15.49
N GLU A 40 12.61 4.84 -14.27
CA GLU A 40 12.39 3.89 -13.18
C GLU A 40 10.89 3.51 -13.05
N LEU A 41 10.04 3.89 -14.01
CA LEU A 41 8.63 3.52 -14.01
C LEU A 41 8.45 2.01 -14.12
N VAL A 42 7.79 1.44 -13.12
CA VAL A 42 7.46 0.02 -13.03
C VAL A 42 5.96 -0.13 -12.80
N TYR A 43 5.32 -1.03 -13.55
CA TYR A 43 3.89 -1.36 -13.38
C TYR A 43 3.66 -2.79 -12.93
N LYS A 44 4.72 -3.61 -12.85
CA LYS A 44 4.64 -5.03 -12.54
C LYS A 44 5.85 -5.46 -11.72
N THR A 45 5.58 -6.28 -10.71
CA THR A 45 6.54 -6.98 -9.85
C THR A 45 6.07 -8.43 -9.68
N THR A 46 6.70 -9.18 -8.81
CA THR A 46 6.30 -10.54 -8.41
C THR A 46 6.27 -10.68 -6.90
N ILE A 47 5.56 -11.69 -6.39
CA ILE A 47 5.52 -11.96 -4.96
C ILE A 47 6.93 -12.24 -4.40
N GLY A 48 7.78 -12.95 -5.15
CA GLY A 48 9.16 -13.18 -4.74
C GLY A 48 9.98 -11.89 -4.63
N GLU A 49 9.91 -11.02 -5.64
CA GLU A 49 10.59 -9.72 -5.63
C GLU A 49 10.12 -8.87 -4.43
N GLU A 50 8.81 -8.79 -4.18
CA GLU A 50 8.29 -8.03 -3.04
C GLU A 50 8.71 -8.62 -1.69
N LYS A 51 8.73 -9.95 -1.51
CA LYS A 51 9.19 -10.57 -0.26
C LYS A 51 10.61 -10.19 0.12
N HIS A 52 11.49 -10.04 -0.87
CA HIS A 52 12.91 -9.80 -0.64
C HIS A 52 13.25 -8.30 -0.64
N GLU A 53 12.64 -7.52 -1.52
CA GLU A 53 13.08 -6.15 -1.83
C GLU A 53 12.12 -5.05 -1.34
N ASN A 54 10.93 -5.39 -0.82
CA ASN A 54 9.98 -4.37 -0.37
C ASN A 54 10.51 -3.62 0.86
N VAL A 55 10.70 -2.31 0.69
CA VAL A 55 11.35 -1.42 1.66
C VAL A 55 10.56 -1.21 2.96
N MET A 56 9.27 -1.55 3.00
CA MET A 56 8.44 -1.44 4.21
C MET A 56 8.12 -2.81 4.83
N MET A 57 8.07 -3.88 4.04
CA MET A 57 7.71 -5.22 4.51
C MET A 57 8.39 -6.31 3.67
N SER A 58 9.51 -6.83 4.15
CA SER A 58 10.07 -8.09 3.65
C SER A 58 9.41 -9.31 4.34
N GLU A 59 9.74 -10.52 3.89
CA GLU A 59 9.31 -11.78 4.53
C GLU A 59 9.83 -11.98 5.96
N HIS A 60 10.80 -11.16 6.38
CA HIS A 60 11.38 -11.19 7.73
C HIS A 60 10.89 -10.02 8.60
N THR A 61 10.03 -9.15 8.07
CA THR A 61 9.51 -8.01 8.82
C THR A 61 8.44 -8.46 9.80
N GLU A 62 8.65 -8.23 11.09
CA GLU A 62 7.64 -8.52 12.11
C GLU A 62 6.49 -7.50 12.04
N GLN A 63 5.28 -7.94 12.39
CA GLN A 63 4.08 -7.09 12.35
C GLN A 63 4.25 -5.80 13.14
N GLN A 64 4.90 -5.88 14.31
CA GLN A 64 5.10 -4.71 15.17
C GLN A 64 6.01 -3.67 14.50
N ASP A 65 7.06 -4.10 13.82
CA ASP A 65 7.99 -3.22 13.12
C ASP A 65 7.32 -2.56 11.92
N PHE A 66 6.53 -3.32 11.15
CA PHE A 66 5.72 -2.79 10.06
C PHE A 66 4.75 -1.70 10.55
N VAL A 67 4.00 -1.98 11.62
CA VAL A 67 3.01 -1.04 12.18
C VAL A 67 3.71 0.24 12.61
N THR A 68 4.80 0.14 13.38
CA THR A 68 5.54 1.31 13.86
C THR A 68 6.09 2.15 12.71
N LEU A 69 6.70 1.51 11.70
CA LEU A 69 7.22 2.20 10.52
C LEU A 69 6.11 2.89 9.73
N ARG A 70 5.00 2.18 9.48
CA ARG A 70 3.89 2.66 8.66
C ARG A 70 3.16 3.83 9.33
N GLU A 71 2.84 3.71 10.61
CA GLU A 71 2.20 4.80 11.38
C GLU A 71 3.09 6.05 11.40
N SER A 72 4.39 5.87 11.68
CA SER A 72 5.36 6.97 11.70
C SER A 72 5.45 7.69 10.35
N ARG A 73 5.42 6.93 9.24
CA ARG A 73 5.41 7.49 7.89
C ARG A 73 4.12 8.24 7.59
N ASP A 74 2.96 7.67 7.91
CA ASP A 74 1.67 8.26 7.58
C ASP A 74 1.43 9.60 8.28
N HIS A 75 1.92 9.76 9.52
CA HIS A 75 1.87 11.04 10.24
C HIS A 75 2.63 12.18 9.55
N GLN A 76 3.54 11.86 8.63
CA GLN A 76 4.32 12.85 7.87
C GLN A 76 3.71 13.18 6.51
N LEU A 77 2.72 12.41 6.06
CA LEU A 77 2.14 12.58 4.73
C LEU A 77 1.04 13.65 4.73
N SER A 78 1.03 14.46 3.67
CA SER A 78 -0.06 15.39 3.40
C SER A 78 -1.25 14.68 2.77
N LYS A 79 -2.43 15.28 2.90
CA LYS A 79 -3.65 14.80 2.24
C LYS A 79 -3.44 14.73 0.72
N PRO A 80 -3.83 13.63 0.03
CA PRO A 80 -3.75 13.55 -1.43
C PRO A 80 -4.56 14.67 -2.10
N LYS A 81 -3.99 15.28 -3.15
CA LYS A 81 -4.55 16.47 -3.84
C LYS A 81 -6.01 16.31 -4.27
N LEU A 82 -6.41 15.12 -4.70
CA LEU A 82 -7.75 14.85 -5.23
C LEU A 82 -8.64 14.04 -4.29
N LEU A 83 -8.26 13.83 -3.01
CA LEU A 83 -8.96 12.88 -2.13
C LEU A 83 -10.46 13.16 -2.02
N SER A 84 -10.87 14.41 -1.79
CA SER A 84 -12.30 14.76 -1.64
C SER A 84 -13.10 14.50 -2.92
N PHE A 85 -12.61 15.01 -4.07
CA PHE A 85 -13.28 14.82 -5.36
C PHE A 85 -13.34 13.35 -5.78
N ALA A 86 -12.22 12.63 -5.65
CA ALA A 86 -12.15 11.22 -6.00
C ALA A 86 -13.08 10.39 -5.13
N LEU A 87 -13.18 10.69 -3.83
CA LEU A 87 -14.06 9.96 -2.91
C LEU A 87 -15.53 10.15 -3.31
N GLU A 88 -15.98 11.39 -3.47
CA GLU A 88 -17.37 11.70 -3.86
C GLU A 88 -17.74 11.04 -5.18
N TYR A 89 -16.87 11.15 -6.19
CA TYR A 89 -17.11 10.55 -7.51
C TYR A 89 -17.10 9.02 -7.49
N ASN A 90 -16.14 8.40 -6.78
CA ASN A 90 -15.97 6.95 -6.78
C ASN A 90 -17.04 6.23 -5.95
N LEU A 91 -17.57 6.84 -4.89
CA LEU A 91 -18.63 6.25 -4.05
C LEU A 91 -19.95 6.07 -4.82
N ILE A 92 -20.19 6.87 -5.87
CA ILE A 92 -21.36 6.76 -6.74
C ILE A 92 -21.04 6.11 -8.09
N ALA A 93 -19.97 5.31 -8.15
CA ALA A 93 -19.51 4.60 -9.33
C ALA A 93 -19.28 5.51 -10.55
N GLY A 94 -18.75 6.71 -10.31
CA GLY A 94 -18.39 7.66 -11.36
C GLY A 94 -19.57 8.37 -12.02
N LYS A 95 -20.72 8.42 -11.36
CA LYS A 95 -21.81 9.31 -11.80
C LYS A 95 -21.43 10.75 -11.46
N PRO A 96 -21.51 11.70 -12.40
CA PRO A 96 -21.32 13.10 -12.05
C PRO A 96 -22.40 13.53 -11.05
N HIS A 97 -22.00 14.31 -10.05
CA HIS A 97 -22.96 15.14 -9.34
C HIS A 97 -23.59 16.09 -10.38
N HIS A 98 -24.92 16.02 -10.49
CA HIS A 98 -25.82 16.73 -11.41
C HIS A 98 -25.25 17.91 -12.20
#